data_AF-A0A3A5WAW7-F1
#
_entry.id   AF-A0A3A5WAW7-F1
#
_cell.length_a   1.000
_cell.length_b   1.000
_cell.length_c   1.000
_cell.angle_alpha   90.00
_cell.angle_beta   90.00
_cell.angle_gamma   90.00
#
_symmetry.space_group_name_H-M   'P 1'
#
loop_
_entity.id
_entity.type
_entity.pdbx_description
1 polymer ?
#
loop_
_entity_poly.entity_id
_entity_poly.type
_entity_poly.pdbx_seq_one_letter_code
_entity_poly.pdbx_strand_id
1 'polypeptide(L)'
;MFGAADPEQAISQLEAYHREGRGERAEVMASALVDQLMAQKNRDDDTQGILVKGLRILAAVLNSRGKYKRARITIGLLHKHRNKHGKSIGHHDLASAASDYHLAGFIHANAGKKGAAKKAFAKCEKLQPGHLAAALDAAEQCGYSKRLAKLYPLAGPVISKNGAYILEIEGRPAADAKRVGAVLGGDIQADIERQITAIMSGEQAANARLQAAVDSLVPTHDYHTYSTN
;
A
#
# COMPACT_ATOMS: atom_id res chain seq x y z
N MET A 1 -2.44 -30.63 -8.43
CA MET A 1 -2.91 -29.69 -9.46
C MET A 1 -4.08 -28.92 -8.88
N PHE A 2 -4.07 -27.59 -8.91
CA PHE A 2 -5.23 -26.79 -8.50
C PHE A 2 -6.29 -26.91 -9.60
N GLY A 3 -7.21 -27.85 -9.45
CA GLY A 3 -8.30 -28.09 -10.40
C GLY A 3 -9.35 -26.98 -10.29
N ALA A 4 -9.76 -26.46 -11.46
CA ALA A 4 -11.02 -25.74 -11.71
C ALA A 4 -11.56 -24.81 -10.61
N ALA A 5 -10.68 -24.10 -9.91
CA ALA A 5 -11.12 -23.03 -9.03
C ALA A 5 -11.58 -21.87 -9.91
N ASP A 6 -12.78 -21.38 -9.66
CA ASP A 6 -13.27 -20.12 -10.21
C ASP A 6 -12.18 -19.05 -10.04
N PRO A 7 -11.75 -18.37 -11.13
CA PRO A 7 -10.69 -17.37 -11.07
C PRO A 7 -10.91 -16.29 -10.01
N GLU A 8 -12.16 -15.97 -9.66
CA GLU A 8 -12.46 -15.06 -8.56
C GLU A 8 -12.13 -15.65 -7.18
N GLN A 9 -12.53 -16.89 -6.93
CA GLN A 9 -12.19 -17.61 -5.70
C GLN A 9 -10.67 -17.78 -5.55
N ALA A 10 -9.98 -17.98 -6.68
CA ALA A 10 -8.52 -18.06 -6.70
C ALA A 10 -7.88 -16.73 -6.25
N ILE A 11 -8.44 -15.57 -6.63
CA ILE A 11 -7.95 -14.27 -6.15
C ILE A 11 -8.17 -14.11 -4.64
N SER A 12 -9.36 -14.45 -4.12
CA SER A 12 -9.64 -14.35 -2.68
C SER A 12 -8.69 -15.22 -1.85
N GLN A 13 -8.38 -16.43 -2.33
CA GLN A 13 -7.41 -17.33 -1.67
C GLN A 13 -5.97 -16.79 -1.76
N LEU A 14 -5.60 -16.15 -2.88
CA LEU A 14 -4.28 -15.52 -3.03
C LEU A 14 -4.08 -14.37 -2.03
N GLU A 15 -5.09 -13.55 -1.81
CA GLU A 15 -5.05 -12.47 -0.82
C GLU A 15 -4.89 -13.02 0.60
N ALA A 16 -5.56 -14.13 0.92
CA ALA A 16 -5.39 -14.82 2.19
C ALA A 16 -3.96 -15.36 2.36
N TYR A 17 -3.40 -16.04 1.36
CA TYR A 17 -2.03 -16.55 1.43
C TYR A 17 -0.98 -15.44 1.53
N HIS A 18 -1.22 -14.29 0.90
CA HIS A 18 -0.36 -13.14 1.06
C HIS A 18 -0.39 -12.61 2.50
N ARG A 19 -1.58 -12.51 3.10
CA ARG A 19 -1.77 -12.09 4.50
C ARG A 19 -1.14 -13.06 5.50
N GLU A 20 -1.18 -14.37 5.21
CA GLU A 20 -0.58 -15.43 6.03
C GLU A 20 0.96 -15.55 5.86
N GLY A 21 1.60 -14.70 5.04
CA GLY A 21 3.05 -14.76 4.81
C GLY A 21 3.49 -15.98 4.00
N ARG A 22 2.57 -16.72 3.37
CA ARG A 22 2.84 -17.94 2.59
C ARG A 22 3.26 -17.59 1.17
N GLY A 23 4.31 -16.79 1.03
CA GLY A 23 4.76 -16.21 -0.25
C GLY A 23 5.05 -17.25 -1.34
N GLU A 24 5.51 -18.45 -0.97
CA GLU A 24 5.76 -19.52 -1.94
C GLU A 24 4.47 -20.08 -2.55
N ARG A 25 3.48 -20.35 -1.70
CA ARG A 25 2.17 -20.83 -2.14
C ARG A 25 1.45 -19.77 -2.97
N ALA A 26 1.54 -18.51 -2.53
CA ALA A 26 1.03 -17.37 -3.29
C ALA A 26 1.68 -17.26 -4.67
N GLU A 27 3.00 -17.49 -4.80
CA GLU A 27 3.66 -17.46 -6.11
C GLU A 27 3.19 -18.59 -7.02
N VAL A 28 3.15 -19.83 -6.51
CA VAL A 28 2.76 -21.00 -7.31
C VAL A 28 1.32 -20.84 -7.79
N MET A 29 0.42 -20.44 -6.89
CA MET A 29 -0.99 -20.24 -7.22
C MET A 29 -1.20 -19.07 -8.18
N ALA A 30 -0.53 -17.93 -7.98
CA ALA A 30 -0.66 -16.78 -8.86
C ALA A 30 -0.08 -17.05 -10.25
N SER A 31 1.03 -17.81 -10.32
CA SER A 31 1.60 -18.24 -11.60
C SER A 31 0.64 -19.17 -12.34
N ALA A 32 0.10 -20.20 -11.66
CA ALA A 32 -0.85 -21.12 -12.26
C ALA A 32 -2.13 -20.43 -12.76
N LEU A 33 -2.67 -19.48 -11.98
CA LEU A 33 -3.84 -18.69 -12.37
C LEU A 33 -3.56 -17.84 -13.61
N VAL A 34 -2.43 -17.12 -13.63
CA VAL A 34 -2.04 -16.29 -14.78
C VAL A 34 -1.82 -17.14 -16.02
N ASP A 35 -1.15 -18.28 -15.90
CA ASP A 35 -0.88 -19.19 -17.02
C ASP A 35 -2.19 -19.76 -17.59
N GLN A 36 -3.13 -20.18 -16.73
CA GLN A 36 -4.46 -20.66 -17.12
C GLN A 36 -5.23 -19.56 -17.88
N LEU A 37 -5.28 -18.35 -17.32
CA LEU A 37 -6.01 -17.22 -17.94
C LEU A 37 -5.35 -16.77 -19.24
N MET A 38 -4.02 -16.81 -19.34
CA MET A 38 -3.30 -16.48 -20.57
C MET A 38 -3.53 -17.51 -21.68
N ALA A 39 -3.70 -18.79 -21.34
CA ALA A 39 -3.97 -19.86 -22.30
C ALA A 39 -5.37 -19.80 -22.93
N GLN A 40 -6.32 -19.11 -22.30
CA GLN A 40 -7.66 -18.91 -22.85
C GLN A 40 -7.61 -18.01 -24.10
N LYS A 41 -8.06 -18.53 -25.24
CA LYS A 41 -8.01 -17.83 -26.54
C LYS A 41 -8.97 -16.64 -26.61
N ASN A 42 -10.19 -16.82 -26.10
CA ASN A 42 -11.23 -15.79 -26.02
C ASN A 42 -11.49 -15.49 -24.55
N ARG A 43 -11.27 -14.23 -24.15
CA ARG A 43 -11.58 -13.73 -22.82
C ARG A 43 -12.58 -12.60 -22.98
N ASP A 44 -13.67 -12.66 -22.23
CA ASP A 44 -14.55 -11.53 -22.01
C ASP A 44 -13.85 -10.46 -21.15
N ASP A 45 -14.51 -9.33 -20.96
CA ASP A 45 -13.95 -8.21 -20.21
C ASP A 45 -13.74 -8.57 -18.73
N ASP A 46 -14.64 -9.34 -18.13
CA ASP A 46 -14.52 -9.76 -16.73
C ASP A 46 -13.30 -10.66 -16.51
N THR A 47 -13.14 -11.70 -17.33
CA THR A 47 -11.97 -12.59 -17.29
C THR A 47 -10.67 -11.82 -17.57
N GLN A 48 -10.72 -10.84 -18.48
CA GLN A 48 -9.58 -9.98 -18.77
C GLN A 48 -9.23 -9.04 -17.59
N GLY A 49 -10.22 -8.60 -16.82
CA GLY A 49 -10.06 -7.87 -15.56
C GLY A 49 -9.45 -8.72 -14.46
N ILE A 50 -9.89 -9.98 -14.32
CA ILE A 50 -9.32 -10.96 -13.39
C ILE A 50 -7.85 -11.23 -13.73
N LEU A 51 -7.51 -11.39 -15.02
CA LEU A 51 -6.11 -11.57 -15.45
C LEU A 51 -5.24 -10.36 -15.05
N VAL A 52 -5.75 -9.13 -15.15
CA VAL A 52 -5.03 -7.93 -14.72
C VAL A 52 -4.78 -7.96 -13.22
N LYS A 53 -5.77 -8.34 -12.39
CA LYS A 53 -5.60 -8.52 -10.95
C LYS A 53 -4.56 -9.61 -10.63
N GLY A 54 -4.65 -10.77 -11.29
CA GLY A 54 -3.70 -11.87 -11.12
C GLY A 54 -2.25 -11.49 -11.47
N LEU A 55 -2.04 -10.77 -12.57
CA LEU A 55 -0.72 -10.26 -12.97
C LEU A 55 -0.15 -9.26 -11.95
N ARG A 56 -1.00 -8.41 -11.35
CA ARG A 56 -0.59 -7.47 -10.31
C ARG A 56 -0.11 -8.19 -9.05
N ILE A 57 -0.90 -9.16 -8.56
CA ILE A 57 -0.54 -9.98 -7.40
C ILE A 57 0.76 -10.76 -7.68
N LEU A 58 0.85 -11.41 -8.85
CA LEU A 58 2.03 -12.17 -9.23
C LEU A 58 3.29 -11.28 -9.28
N ALA A 59 3.20 -10.07 -9.85
CA ALA A 59 4.32 -9.14 -9.90
C ALA A 59 4.78 -8.72 -8.49
N ALA A 60 3.84 -8.45 -7.57
CA ALA A 60 4.13 -8.09 -6.19
C ALA A 60 4.79 -9.24 -5.41
N VAL A 61 4.25 -10.46 -5.53
CA VAL A 61 4.80 -11.66 -4.88
C VAL A 61 6.18 -11.99 -5.43
N LEU A 62 6.39 -11.91 -6.74
CA LEU A 62 7.73 -12.13 -7.33
C LEU A 62 8.73 -11.08 -6.85
N ASN A 63 8.31 -9.82 -6.65
CA ASN A 63 9.16 -8.77 -6.12
C ASN A 63 9.56 -9.05 -4.67
N SER A 64 8.60 -9.38 -3.79
CA SER A 64 8.89 -9.66 -2.38
C SER A 64 9.77 -10.90 -2.21
N ARG A 65 9.67 -11.87 -3.13
CA ARG A 65 10.52 -13.07 -3.16
C ARG A 65 11.89 -12.87 -3.82
N GLY A 66 12.27 -11.64 -4.16
CA GLY A 66 13.57 -11.35 -4.77
C GLY A 66 13.72 -11.81 -6.23
N LYS A 67 12.63 -12.27 -6.87
CA LYS A 67 12.63 -12.77 -8.25
C LYS A 67 12.49 -11.64 -9.27
N TYR A 68 13.36 -10.63 -9.16
CA TYR A 68 13.22 -9.35 -9.87
C TYR A 68 13.18 -9.46 -11.40
N LYS A 69 13.93 -10.40 -11.99
CA LYS A 69 13.89 -10.63 -13.45
C LYS A 69 12.50 -11.06 -13.92
N ARG A 70 11.86 -11.99 -13.20
CA ARG A 70 10.49 -12.44 -13.50
C ARG A 70 9.49 -11.35 -13.18
N ALA A 71 9.61 -10.67 -12.03
CA ALA A 71 8.73 -9.56 -11.66
C ALA A 71 8.70 -8.45 -12.74
N ARG A 72 9.86 -8.12 -13.33
CA ARG A 72 9.97 -7.14 -14.44
C ARG A 72 9.28 -7.58 -15.73
N ILE A 73 9.25 -8.88 -16.01
CA ILE A 73 8.52 -9.41 -17.18
C ILE A 73 7.02 -9.33 -16.89
N THR A 74 6.60 -9.81 -15.72
CA THR A 74 5.19 -9.80 -15.28
C THR A 74 4.60 -8.40 -15.26
N ILE A 75 5.32 -7.39 -14.76
CA ILE A 75 4.83 -6.00 -14.75
C ILE A 75 4.69 -5.41 -16.16
N GLY A 76 5.55 -5.84 -17.11
CA GLY A 76 5.41 -5.47 -18.52
C GLY A 76 4.14 -6.06 -19.15
N LEU A 77 3.85 -7.33 -18.84
CA LEU A 77 2.61 -8.00 -19.26
C LEU A 77 1.38 -7.31 -18.63
N LEU A 78 1.44 -6.97 -17.34
CA LEU A 78 0.38 -6.24 -16.64
C LEU A 78 0.01 -4.96 -17.37
N HIS A 79 0.98 -4.11 -17.70
CA HIS A 79 0.71 -2.86 -18.42
C HIS A 79 0.05 -3.10 -19.78
N LYS A 80 0.50 -4.12 -20.52
CA LYS A 80 -0.08 -4.48 -21.82
C LYS A 80 -1.55 -4.92 -21.69
N HIS A 81 -1.83 -5.83 -20.75
CA HIS A 81 -3.17 -6.37 -20.53
C HIS A 81 -4.13 -5.36 -19.95
N ARG A 82 -3.68 -4.52 -19.00
CA ARG A 82 -4.49 -3.41 -18.47
C ARG A 82 -4.87 -2.41 -19.57
N ASN A 83 -3.91 -2.01 -20.40
CA ASN A 83 -4.20 -1.06 -21.48
C ASN A 83 -5.16 -1.67 -22.52
N LYS A 84 -5.09 -2.98 -22.77
CA LYS A 84 -6.06 -3.69 -23.62
C LYS A 84 -7.46 -3.68 -22.98
N HIS A 85 -7.55 -4.04 -21.70
CA HIS A 85 -8.80 -4.07 -20.95
C HIS A 85 -9.46 -2.69 -20.86
N GLY A 86 -8.69 -1.64 -20.52
CA GLY A 86 -9.22 -0.28 -20.45
C GLY A 86 -9.78 0.23 -21.78
N LYS A 87 -9.21 -0.24 -22.91
CA LYS A 87 -9.73 0.07 -24.24
C LYS A 87 -11.03 -0.67 -24.56
N SER A 88 -11.18 -1.93 -24.14
CA SER A 88 -12.40 -2.70 -24.41
C SER A 88 -13.58 -2.19 -23.58
N ILE A 89 -13.37 -1.89 -22.30
CA ILE A 89 -14.41 -1.38 -21.41
C ILE A 89 -14.70 0.12 -21.60
N GLY A 90 -13.92 0.83 -22.42
CA GLY A 90 -14.06 2.28 -22.63
C GLY A 90 -13.73 3.15 -21.41
N HIS A 91 -13.17 2.57 -20.35
CA HIS A 91 -12.84 3.25 -19.10
C HIS A 91 -11.40 2.94 -18.69
N HIS A 92 -10.65 3.99 -18.35
CA HIS A 92 -9.28 3.87 -17.87
C HIS A 92 -9.23 4.23 -16.38
N ASP A 93 -9.13 3.21 -15.52
CA ASP A 93 -8.87 3.41 -14.09
C ASP A 93 -7.42 3.91 -13.90
N LEU A 94 -7.28 5.23 -13.80
CA LEU A 94 -6.00 5.91 -13.64
C LEU A 94 -5.37 5.65 -12.28
N ALA A 95 -6.17 5.41 -11.23
CA ALA A 95 -5.68 5.14 -9.88
C ALA A 95 -5.02 3.76 -9.83
N SER A 96 -5.71 2.72 -10.30
CA SER A 96 -5.10 1.38 -10.43
C SER A 96 -3.88 1.40 -11.34
N ALA A 97 -3.92 2.18 -12.42
CA ALA A 97 -2.77 2.32 -13.30
C ALA A 97 -1.59 3.00 -12.61
N ALA A 98 -1.82 4.02 -11.79
CA ALA A 98 -0.80 4.67 -10.99
C ALA A 98 -0.16 3.70 -9.99
N SER A 99 -0.96 2.89 -9.29
CA SER A 99 -0.46 1.85 -8.38
C SER A 99 0.39 0.79 -9.08
N ASP A 100 0.05 0.39 -10.31
CA ASP A 100 0.88 -0.53 -11.09
C ASP A 100 2.27 0.06 -11.40
N TYR A 101 2.31 1.35 -11.77
CA TYR A 101 3.58 2.04 -12.03
C TYR A 101 4.38 2.31 -10.75
N HIS A 102 3.70 2.47 -9.61
CA HIS A 102 4.34 2.55 -8.30
C HIS A 102 5.04 1.23 -7.96
N LEU A 103 4.35 0.08 -8.12
CA LEU A 103 4.93 -1.25 -8.01
C LEU A 103 6.07 -1.48 -9.01
N ALA A 104 5.93 -1.03 -10.26
CA ALA A 104 6.98 -1.09 -11.26
C ALA A 104 8.24 -0.32 -10.83
N GLY A 105 8.07 0.81 -10.14
CA GLY A 105 9.14 1.59 -9.53
C GLY A 105 9.96 0.76 -8.57
N PHE A 106 9.32 0.11 -7.59
CA PHE A 106 9.98 -0.79 -6.65
C PHE A 106 10.67 -1.97 -7.33
N ILE A 107 9.98 -2.65 -8.26
CA ILE A 107 10.54 -3.78 -9.01
C ILE A 107 11.83 -3.38 -9.75
N HIS A 108 11.85 -2.20 -10.36
CA HIS A 108 13.04 -1.70 -11.03
C HIS A 108 14.14 -1.28 -10.06
N ALA A 109 13.79 -0.63 -8.95
CA ALA A 109 14.76 -0.22 -7.94
C ALA A 109 15.46 -1.43 -7.33
N ASN A 110 14.69 -2.43 -6.89
CA ASN A 110 15.19 -3.69 -6.33
C ASN A 110 16.03 -4.50 -7.33
N ALA A 111 15.74 -4.37 -8.62
CA ALA A 111 16.54 -4.95 -9.71
C ALA A 111 17.83 -4.16 -10.02
N GLY A 112 18.19 -3.13 -9.25
CA GLY A 112 19.33 -2.25 -9.48
C GLY A 112 19.16 -1.24 -10.62
N LYS A 113 17.95 -1.11 -11.19
CA LYS A 113 17.66 -0.27 -12.37
C LYS A 113 17.07 1.09 -11.98
N LYS A 114 17.85 1.91 -11.27
CA LYS A 114 17.42 3.23 -10.75
C LYS A 114 16.83 4.16 -11.82
N GLY A 115 17.39 4.19 -13.02
CA GLY A 115 16.85 5.01 -14.12
C GLY A 115 15.45 4.58 -14.60
N ALA A 116 15.17 3.27 -14.61
CA ALA A 116 13.85 2.74 -14.96
C ALA A 116 12.85 2.93 -13.81
N ALA A 117 13.31 2.76 -12.56
CA ALA A 117 12.52 3.02 -11.36
C ALA A 117 12.03 4.47 -11.30
N LYS A 118 12.94 5.43 -11.52
CA LYS A 118 12.60 6.86 -11.62
C LYS A 118 11.52 7.13 -12.65
N LYS A 119 11.63 6.55 -13.86
CA LYS A 119 10.65 6.73 -14.93
C LYS A 119 9.28 6.16 -14.54
N ALA A 120 9.26 5.02 -13.84
CA ALA A 120 8.03 4.40 -13.36
C ALA A 120 7.35 5.24 -12.28
N PHE A 121 8.08 5.70 -11.25
CA PHE A 121 7.53 6.60 -10.23
C PHE A 121 7.04 7.93 -10.83
N ALA A 122 7.78 8.52 -11.77
CA ALA A 122 7.33 9.71 -12.48
C ALA A 122 6.07 9.46 -13.33
N LYS A 123 5.88 8.24 -13.86
CA LYS A 123 4.66 7.88 -14.60
C LYS A 123 3.47 7.66 -13.67
N CYS A 124 3.68 7.04 -12.51
CA CYS A 124 2.69 6.94 -11.44
C CYS A 124 2.15 8.33 -11.11
N GLU A 125 3.04 9.29 -10.87
CA GLU A 125 2.66 10.64 -10.51
C GLU A 125 1.95 11.41 -11.63
N LYS A 126 2.30 11.15 -12.90
CA LYS A 126 1.59 11.73 -14.04
C LYS A 126 0.15 11.22 -14.17
N LEU A 127 -0.11 9.98 -13.72
CA LEU A 127 -1.45 9.39 -13.76
C LEU A 127 -2.29 9.83 -12.56
N GLN A 128 -1.64 10.03 -11.41
CA GLN A 128 -2.27 10.54 -10.20
C GLN A 128 -1.42 11.67 -9.60
N PRO A 129 -1.64 12.92 -10.02
CA PRO A 129 -0.90 14.07 -9.51
C PRO A 129 -1.07 14.23 -8.00
N GLY A 130 0.00 14.56 -7.28
CA GLY A 130 -0.03 14.68 -5.82
C GLY A 130 0.13 13.33 -5.09
N HIS A 131 0.64 12.30 -5.76
CA HIS A 131 0.90 11.01 -5.12
C HIS A 131 2.16 11.07 -4.23
N LEU A 132 1.98 11.51 -2.99
CA LEU A 132 3.05 11.73 -2.01
C LEU A 132 3.85 10.45 -1.73
N ALA A 133 3.17 9.31 -1.55
CA ALA A 133 3.84 8.02 -1.31
C ALA A 133 4.81 7.62 -2.44
N ALA A 134 4.42 7.81 -3.72
CA ALA A 134 5.30 7.51 -4.84
C ALA A 134 6.51 8.45 -4.91
N ALA A 135 6.35 9.72 -4.50
CA ALA A 135 7.47 10.66 -4.40
C ALA A 135 8.42 10.31 -3.25
N LEU A 136 7.89 9.85 -2.11
CA LEU A 136 8.68 9.35 -0.98
C LEU A 136 9.51 8.14 -1.40
N ASP A 137 8.87 7.13 -2.00
CA ASP A 137 9.56 5.91 -2.40
C ASP A 137 10.59 6.17 -3.52
N ALA A 138 10.30 7.10 -4.43
CA ALA A 138 11.30 7.54 -5.42
C ALA A 138 12.50 8.22 -4.76
N ALA A 139 12.28 8.98 -3.69
CA ALA A 139 13.35 9.64 -2.96
C ALA A 139 14.22 8.64 -2.20
N GLU A 140 13.63 7.68 -1.49
CA GLU A 140 14.38 6.65 -0.76
C GLU A 140 15.11 5.69 -1.70
N GLN A 141 14.40 5.15 -2.70
CA GLN A 141 14.95 4.08 -3.54
C GLN A 141 15.93 4.59 -4.59
N CYS A 142 15.76 5.85 -5.03
CA CYS A 142 16.52 6.40 -6.13
C CYS A 142 17.27 7.70 -5.79
N GLY A 143 17.11 8.27 -4.59
CA GLY A 143 17.78 9.51 -4.17
C GLY A 143 17.16 10.79 -4.74
N TYR A 144 15.92 10.75 -5.27
CA TYR A 144 15.28 11.90 -5.91
C TYR A 144 14.27 12.62 -5.00
N SER A 145 14.76 13.39 -4.03
CA SER A 145 13.93 14.11 -3.04
C SER A 145 13.24 15.39 -3.54
N LYS A 146 13.67 15.97 -4.67
CA LYS A 146 13.12 17.25 -5.19
C LYS A 146 11.61 17.25 -5.34
N ARG A 147 11.01 16.12 -5.76
CA ARG A 147 9.56 16.03 -5.94
C ARG A 147 8.84 15.90 -4.61
N LEU A 148 9.38 15.11 -3.69
CA LEU A 148 8.87 14.98 -2.33
C LEU A 148 8.84 16.34 -1.63
N ALA A 149 9.92 17.12 -1.71
CA ALA A 149 10.01 18.46 -1.14
C ALA A 149 8.94 19.43 -1.70
N LYS A 150 8.53 19.26 -2.95
CA LYS A 150 7.47 20.07 -3.57
C LYS A 150 6.06 19.63 -3.16
N LEU A 151 5.85 18.34 -2.89
CA LEU A 151 4.54 17.81 -2.51
C LEU A 151 4.28 17.90 -1.00
N TYR A 152 5.33 17.85 -0.18
CA TYR A 152 5.21 17.91 1.28
C TYR A 152 4.35 19.07 1.78
N PRO A 153 4.53 20.33 1.33
CA PRO A 153 3.70 21.45 1.80
C PRO A 153 2.20 21.32 1.48
N LEU A 154 1.83 20.47 0.51
CA LEU A 154 0.45 20.25 0.12
C LEU A 154 -0.23 19.16 0.96
N ALA A 155 0.52 18.38 1.74
CA ALA A 155 0.02 17.24 2.50
C ALA A 155 -0.65 17.63 3.83
N GLY A 156 -0.55 18.91 4.23
CA GLY A 156 -1.11 19.38 5.48
C GLY A 156 -0.39 18.83 6.72
N PRO A 157 -1.04 18.85 7.91
CA PRO A 157 -0.45 18.39 9.16
C PRO A 157 -0.36 16.85 9.22
N VAL A 158 0.46 16.36 10.15
CA VAL A 158 0.54 14.93 10.46
C VAL A 158 -0.77 14.44 11.08
N ILE A 159 -1.26 13.30 10.61
CA ILE A 159 -2.50 12.67 11.07
C ILE A 159 -2.15 11.32 11.70
N SER A 160 -2.72 11.02 12.88
CA SER A 160 -2.70 9.67 13.47
C SER A 160 -3.88 8.87 12.93
N LYS A 161 -3.61 7.74 12.29
CA LYS A 161 -4.62 6.82 11.74
C LYS A 161 -4.19 5.38 11.97
N ASN A 162 -5.01 4.61 12.69
CA ASN A 162 -4.74 3.20 13.04
C ASN A 162 -3.36 2.98 13.71
N GLY A 163 -2.93 3.93 14.56
CA GLY A 163 -1.64 3.86 15.25
C GLY A 163 -0.43 4.21 14.38
N ALA A 164 -0.62 4.66 13.14
CA ALA A 164 0.42 5.16 12.26
C ALA A 164 0.30 6.68 12.05
N TYR A 165 1.45 7.35 11.91
CA TYR A 165 1.53 8.78 11.62
C TYR A 165 1.72 8.98 10.13
N ILE A 166 0.75 9.61 9.49
CA ILE A 166 0.69 9.74 8.04
C ILE A 166 0.54 11.20 7.60
N LEU A 167 0.99 11.47 6.38
CA LEU A 167 0.75 12.70 5.63
C LEU A 167 -0.09 12.31 4.40
N GLU A 168 -1.20 13.02 4.20
CA GLU A 168 -2.17 12.69 3.16
C GLU A 168 -2.57 13.95 2.40
N ILE A 169 -2.36 13.94 1.09
CA ILE A 169 -2.99 14.91 0.19
C ILE A 169 -4.39 14.37 -0.10
N GLU A 170 -5.41 15.23 -0.04
CA GLU A 170 -6.82 14.83 -0.17
C GLU A 170 -7.07 13.90 -1.37
N GLY A 171 -7.62 12.71 -1.11
CA GLY A 171 -7.92 11.70 -2.13
C GLY A 171 -6.67 11.07 -2.78
N ARG A 172 -5.52 11.09 -2.10
CA ARG A 172 -4.26 10.50 -2.56
C ARG A 172 -3.69 9.51 -1.55
N PRO A 173 -2.87 8.54 -2.00
CA PRO A 173 -2.27 7.59 -1.08
C PRO A 173 -1.40 8.29 -0.04
N ALA A 174 -1.69 8.00 1.22
CA ALA A 174 -0.96 8.51 2.37
C ALA A 174 0.51 8.04 2.36
N ALA A 175 1.40 8.90 2.84
CA ALA A 175 2.81 8.59 3.07
C ALA A 175 3.11 8.58 4.57
N ASP A 176 4.07 7.76 4.98
CA ASP A 176 4.52 7.73 6.38
C ASP A 176 5.25 9.03 6.72
N ALA A 177 4.77 9.73 7.75
CA ALA A 177 5.29 11.04 8.14
C ALA A 177 6.76 10.97 8.58
N LYS A 178 7.14 9.95 9.35
CA LYS A 178 8.51 9.79 9.85
C LYS A 178 9.48 9.54 8.70
N ARG A 179 9.09 8.72 7.72
CA ARG A 179 9.89 8.48 6.50
C ARG A 179 10.06 9.74 5.66
N VAL A 180 9.01 10.55 5.51
CA VAL A 180 9.11 11.87 4.84
C VAL A 180 10.09 12.77 5.57
N GLY A 181 10.00 12.85 6.90
CA GLY A 181 10.93 13.61 7.73
C GLY A 181 12.38 13.17 7.54
N ALA A 182 12.65 11.87 7.61
CA ALA A 182 14.00 11.33 7.44
C ALA A 182 14.62 11.63 6.06
N VAL A 183 13.81 11.68 5.00
CA VAL A 183 14.29 11.96 3.63
C VAL A 183 14.52 13.46 3.40
N LEU A 184 13.65 14.33 3.93
CA LEU A 184 13.77 15.77 3.74
C LEU A 184 14.73 16.43 4.74
N GLY A 185 14.84 15.87 5.94
CA GLY A 185 15.76 16.30 7.00
C GLY A 185 15.49 17.70 7.54
N GLY A 186 16.40 18.17 8.40
CA GLY A 186 16.41 19.54 8.93
C GLY A 186 15.13 19.90 9.70
N ASP A 187 14.67 21.14 9.49
CA ASP A 187 13.50 21.69 10.18
C ASP A 187 12.22 20.89 9.91
N ILE A 188 12.09 20.29 8.71
CA ILE A 188 10.93 19.48 8.35
C ILE A 188 10.84 18.23 9.23
N GLN A 189 11.97 17.57 9.47
CA GLN A 189 12.00 16.40 10.36
C GLN A 189 11.64 16.80 11.80
N ALA A 190 12.24 17.88 12.30
CA ALA A 190 11.98 18.36 13.65
C ALA A 190 10.51 18.79 13.84
N ASP A 191 9.90 19.41 12.83
CA ASP A 191 8.48 19.78 12.85
C ASP A 191 7.57 18.56 12.88
N ILE A 192 7.82 17.56 12.03
CA ILE A 192 7.06 16.30 12.02
C ILE A 192 7.17 15.59 13.38
N GLU A 193 8.36 15.51 13.98
CA GLU A 193 8.57 14.90 15.29
C GLU A 193 7.83 15.64 16.41
N ARG A 194 7.79 16.99 16.35
CA ARG A 194 6.99 17.80 17.27
C ARG A 194 5.50 17.54 17.12
N GLN A 195 4.98 17.49 15.88
CA GLN A 195 3.58 17.19 15.62
C GLN A 195 3.19 15.79 16.14
N ILE A 196 4.03 14.78 15.89
CA ILE A 196 3.83 13.42 16.41
C ILE A 196 3.78 13.41 17.94
N THR A 197 4.71 14.11 18.59
CA THR A 197 4.77 14.19 20.07
C THR A 197 3.52 14.87 20.63
N ALA A 198 3.03 15.92 19.97
CA ALA A 198 1.80 16.62 20.36
C ALA A 198 0.54 15.74 20.21
N ILE A 199 0.49 14.92 19.16
CA ILE A 199 -0.61 13.96 18.97
C ILE A 199 -0.56 12.89 20.08
N MET A 200 0.62 12.32 20.35
CA MET A 200 0.80 11.31 21.39
C MET A 200 0.37 11.82 22.78
N SER A 201 0.78 13.04 23.15
CA SER A 201 0.41 13.61 24.44
C SER A 201 -1.09 13.90 24.54
N GLY A 202 -1.71 14.34 23.44
CA GLY A 202 -3.15 14.51 23.34
C GLY A 202 -3.92 13.19 23.48
N GLU A 203 -3.50 12.14 22.79
CA GLU A 203 -4.10 10.79 22.88
C GLU A 203 -3.94 10.21 24.29
N GLN A 204 -2.77 10.36 24.92
CA GLN A 204 -2.53 9.95 26.30
C GLN A 204 -3.42 10.70 27.28
N ALA A 205 -3.56 12.02 27.12
CA ALA A 205 -4.44 12.83 27.98
C ALA A 205 -5.92 12.45 27.82
N ALA A 206 -6.37 12.14 26.59
CA ALA A 206 -7.73 11.66 26.34
C ALA A 206 -7.95 10.28 26.98
N ASN A 207 -7.00 9.35 26.83
CA ASN A 207 -7.07 8.02 27.44
C ASN A 207 -7.05 8.07 28.97
N ALA A 208 -6.24 8.96 29.58
CA ALA A 208 -6.22 9.15 31.03
C ALA A 208 -7.57 9.67 31.56
N ARG A 209 -8.23 10.58 30.82
CA ARG A 209 -9.58 11.06 31.17
C ARG A 209 -10.62 9.95 31.05
N LEU A 210 -10.54 9.12 30.02
CA LEU A 210 -11.43 7.96 29.86
C LEU A 210 -11.22 6.96 30.99
N GLN A 211 -9.97 6.66 31.36
CA GLN A 211 -9.68 5.76 32.47
C GLN A 211 -10.21 6.31 33.80
N ALA A 212 -9.98 7.59 34.09
CA ALA A 212 -10.52 8.23 35.29
C ALA A 212 -12.07 8.20 35.34
N ALA A 213 -12.73 8.29 34.19
CA ALA A 213 -14.18 8.15 34.09
C ALA A 213 -14.66 6.69 34.23
N VAL A 214 -13.87 5.72 33.80
CA VAL A 214 -14.15 4.29 34.03
C VAL A 214 -13.96 3.94 35.50
N ASP A 215 -12.88 4.43 36.12
CA ASP A 215 -12.57 4.18 37.53
C ASP A 215 -13.65 4.80 38.45
N SER A 216 -14.24 5.93 38.06
CA SER A 216 -15.35 6.54 38.79
C SER A 216 -16.69 5.81 38.63
N LEU A 217 -16.81 4.93 37.64
CA LEU A 217 -17.98 4.08 37.41
C LEU A 217 -17.90 2.74 38.16
N VAL A 218 -16.73 2.36 38.70
CA VAL A 218 -16.58 1.16 39.53
C VAL A 218 -17.14 1.48 40.92
N PRO A 219 -18.27 0.89 41.34
CA PRO A 219 -18.81 1.12 42.67
C PRO A 219 -17.80 0.60 43.70
N THR A 220 -17.37 1.46 44.62
CA THR A 220 -16.72 1.02 45.86
C THR A 220 -17.77 0.30 46.69
N HIS A 221 -17.96 -1.01 46.46
CA HIS A 221 -18.74 -1.85 47.37
C HIS A 221 -17.99 -1.93 48.70
N ASP A 222 -18.38 -1.09 49.65
CA ASP A 222 -18.10 -1.30 51.07
C ASP A 222 -18.86 -2.56 51.52
N TYR A 223 -18.21 -3.72 51.43
CA TYR A 223 -18.67 -4.96 52.08
C TYR A 223 -18.38 -4.94 53.59
N HIS A 224 -18.75 -3.85 54.26
CA HIS A 224 -18.68 -3.76 55.71
C HIS A 224 -19.98 -3.18 56.24
N THR A 225 -20.96 -4.05 56.44
CA THR A 225 -21.82 -4.12 57.61
C THR A 225 -22.98 -5.02 57.26
N TYR A 226 -22.98 -6.26 57.76
CA TYR A 226 -24.16 -7.00 58.24
C TYR A 226 -23.66 -8.39 58.63
N SER A 227 -23.16 -8.54 59.87
CA SER A 227 -23.50 -9.70 60.70
C SER A 227 -23.01 -9.50 62.14
N THR A 228 -23.69 -8.62 62.87
CA THR A 228 -23.80 -8.73 64.33
C THR A 228 -25.29 -8.68 64.65
N ASN A 229 -25.89 -9.86 64.85
CA ASN A 229 -26.79 -10.21 65.95
C ASN A 229 -27.32 -11.63 65.76
#